data_AF-A0A7T7BPG4-F1
#
_entry.id   AF-A0A7T7BPG4-F1
#
_cell.length_a   1.000
_cell.length_b   1.000
_cell.length_c   1.000
_cell.angle_alpha   90.00
_cell.angle_beta   90.00
_cell.angle_gamma   90.00
#
_symmetry.space_group_name_H-M   'P 1'
#
loop_
_entity.id
_entity.type
_entity.pdbx_description
1 polymer ?
#
loop_
_entity_poly.entity_id
_entity_poly.type
_entity_poly.pdbx_seq_one_letter_code
_entity_poly.pdbx_strand_id
1 'polypeptide(L)'
;MAAIMSQILDGLCYLGSFGLSYQSLSCREILLGIDGRIKIACLDQCSECSPNESQTKYLKALPAITMELMQKYEKDAGVAGVDDLNRWPVGSDTFGFLSAASTKSLASLRVVKQQ
;
A
#
# COMPACT_ATOMS: atom_id res chain seq x y z
N MET A 1 1.94 10.27 -6.15
CA MET A 1 1.30 9.12 -5.46
C MET A 1 1.60 7.79 -6.15
N ALA A 2 1.34 7.66 -7.46
CA ALA A 2 1.62 6.44 -8.22
C ALA A 2 3.06 5.89 -8.05
N ALA A 3 4.08 6.75 -8.13
CA ALA A 3 5.48 6.35 -7.93
C ALA A 3 5.80 5.84 -6.51
N ILE A 4 5.11 6.34 -5.48
CA ILE A 4 5.28 5.92 -4.09
C ILE A 4 4.67 4.53 -3.92
N MET A 5 3.39 4.37 -4.28
CA MET A 5 2.69 3.08 -4.20
C MET A 5 3.35 2.01 -5.07
N SER A 6 3.89 2.40 -6.22
CA SER A 6 4.62 1.50 -7.10
C SER A 6 5.83 0.87 -6.41
N GLN A 7 6.65 1.69 -5.74
CA GLN A 7 7.83 1.22 -5.00
C GLN A 7 7.44 0.39 -3.77
N ILE A 8 6.37 0.78 -3.06
CA ILE A 8 5.84 0.00 -1.93
C ILE A 8 5.42 -1.40 -2.41
N LEU A 9 4.62 -1.48 -3.48
CA LEU A 9 4.19 -2.76 -4.06
C LEU A 9 5.37 -3.64 -4.50
N ASP A 10 6.43 -3.04 -5.04
CA ASP A 10 7.63 -3.78 -5.42
C ASP A 10 8.36 -4.34 -4.20
N GLY A 11 8.52 -3.54 -3.15
CA GLY A 11 9.10 -4.00 -1.88
C GLY A 11 8.28 -5.10 -1.21
N LEU A 12 6.95 -4.99 -1.16
CA LEU A 12 6.09 -5.99 -0.52
C LEU A 12 6.10 -7.32 -1.26
N CYS A 13 6.07 -7.29 -2.59
CA CYS A 13 6.22 -8.50 -3.38
C CYS A 13 7.61 -9.12 -3.25
N TYR A 14 8.66 -8.30 -3.16
CA TYR A 14 9.99 -8.80 -2.89
C TYR A 14 10.01 -9.56 -1.57
N LEU A 15 9.51 -8.97 -0.48
CA LEU A 15 9.41 -9.65 0.83
C LEU A 15 8.56 -10.93 0.77
N GLY A 16 7.41 -10.87 0.10
CA GLY A 16 6.53 -12.03 -0.09
C GLY A 16 7.20 -13.18 -0.86
N SER A 17 8.12 -12.90 -1.78
CA SER A 17 8.89 -13.92 -2.50
C SER A 17 9.88 -14.68 -1.60
N PHE A 18 10.28 -14.10 -0.47
CA PHE A 18 11.07 -14.75 0.58
C PHE A 18 10.20 -15.32 1.71
N GLY A 19 8.86 -15.32 1.56
CA GLY A 19 7.95 -15.80 2.61
C GLY A 19 7.92 -14.89 3.85
N LEU A 20 8.22 -13.61 3.70
CA LEU A 20 8.20 -12.65 4.82
C LEU A 20 6.95 -11.77 4.75
N SER A 21 6.38 -11.47 5.93
CA SER A 21 5.34 -10.44 6.09
C SER A 21 5.38 -9.75 7.44
N TYR A 22 4.87 -8.51 7.46
CA TYR A 22 4.56 -7.76 8.67
C TYR A 22 3.25 -8.25 9.29
N GLN A 23 3.16 -8.21 10.62
CA GLN A 23 1.90 -8.42 11.33
C GLN A 23 0.95 -7.22 11.16
N SER A 24 1.50 -6.01 11.16
CA SER A 24 0.78 -4.76 10.89
C SER A 24 1.71 -3.84 10.09
N LEU A 25 1.36 -3.55 8.84
CA LEU A 25 2.12 -2.64 7.99
C LEU A 25 1.37 -1.31 7.91
N SER A 26 2.07 -0.21 8.17
CA SER A 26 1.54 1.15 8.12
C SER A 26 2.51 2.10 7.41
N CYS A 27 2.22 3.40 7.34
CA CYS A 27 3.19 4.37 6.83
C CYS A 27 4.45 4.50 7.71
N ARG A 28 4.46 4.00 8.95
CA ARG A 28 5.64 4.06 9.83
C ARG A 28 6.80 3.21 9.33
N GLU A 29 6.50 2.08 8.71
CA GLU A 29 7.51 1.17 8.13
C GLU A 29 7.97 1.62 6.73
N ILE A 30 7.43 2.73 6.21
CA ILE A 30 7.71 3.24 4.86
C ILE A 30 8.57 4.50 4.97
N LEU A 31 9.82 4.41 4.53
CA LEU A 31 10.77 5.52 4.56
C LEU A 31 10.93 6.17 3.19
N LEU A 32 10.95 7.51 3.18
CA LEU A 32 11.30 8.32 2.02
C LEU A 32 12.75 8.81 2.16
N GLY A 33 13.61 8.35 1.28
CA GLY A 33 14.97 8.87 1.14
C GLY A 33 14.98 10.27 0.50
N ILE A 34 16.04 11.03 0.77
CA ILE A 34 16.27 12.36 0.15
C ILE A 34 16.44 12.28 -1.38
N ASP A 35 16.75 11.09 -1.89
CA ASP A 35 16.84 10.75 -3.30
C ASP A 35 15.48 10.40 -3.93
N GLY A 36 14.38 10.51 -3.17
CA GLY A 36 13.04 10.17 -3.62
C GLY A 36 12.75 8.66 -3.67
N ARG A 37 13.66 7.81 -3.15
CA ARG A 37 13.45 6.36 -3.08
C ARG A 37 12.59 6.01 -1.86
N ILE A 38 11.61 5.14 -2.07
CA ILE A 38 10.83 4.55 -1.00
C ILE A 38 11.45 3.21 -0.59
N LYS A 39 11.62 3.00 0.71
CA LYS A 39 12.13 1.74 1.28
C LYS A 39 11.21 1.23 2.38
N ILE A 40 11.11 -0.08 2.49
CA ILE A 40 10.43 -0.75 3.60
C ILE A 40 11.47 -0.98 4.71
N ALA A 41 11.18 -0.53 5.92
CA ALA A 41 12.07 -0.55 7.09
C ALA A 41 11.59 -1.56 8.15
N CYS A 42 12.32 -1.68 9.26
CA CYS A 42 11.96 -2.56 10.39
C CYS A 42 11.80 -4.04 9.97
N LEU A 43 12.72 -4.55 9.14
CA LEU A 43 12.70 -5.93 8.65
C LEU A 43 12.85 -6.97 9.78
N ASP A 44 13.37 -6.57 10.93
CA ASP A 44 13.42 -7.35 12.17
C ASP A 44 12.03 -7.66 12.74
N GLN A 45 10.99 -6.95 12.33
CA GLN A 45 9.58 -7.19 12.70
C GLN A 45 8.85 -8.11 11.71
N CYS A 46 9.50 -8.50 10.62
CA CYS A 46 8.94 -9.48 9.70
C CYS A 46 8.85 -10.85 10.37
N SER A 47 7.77 -11.55 10.07
CA SER A 47 7.56 -12.95 10.42
C SER A 47 7.48 -13.79 9.16
N GLU A 48 8.00 -15.02 9.24
CA GLU A 48 7.79 -16.03 8.20
C GLU A 48 6.29 -16.33 8.06
N CYS A 49 5.85 -16.47 6.83
CA CYS A 49 4.51 -16.89 6.49
C CYS A 49 4.47 -17.49 5.09
N SER A 50 3.36 -18.17 4.78
CA SER A 50 3.14 -18.65 3.42
C SER A 50 2.96 -17.47 2.43
N PRO A 51 3.28 -17.67 1.14
CA PRO A 51 3.06 -16.66 0.11
C PRO A 51 1.60 -16.17 0.01
N ASN A 52 0.62 -16.99 0.39
CA ASN A 52 -0.79 -16.60 0.38
C ASN A 52 -1.17 -15.73 1.59
N GLU A 53 -0.59 -16.02 2.76
CA GLU A 53 -0.80 -15.22 3.97
C GLU A 53 -0.16 -13.84 3.85
N SER A 54 1.08 -13.74 3.33
CA SER A 54 1.72 -12.45 3.07
C SER A 54 0.88 -11.58 2.14
N GLN A 55 0.40 -12.13 1.02
CA GLN A 55 -0.49 -11.42 0.10
C GLN A 55 -1.75 -10.90 0.79
N THR A 56 -2.39 -11.73 1.61
CA THR A 56 -3.61 -11.34 2.33
C THR A 56 -3.35 -10.20 3.31
N LYS A 57 -2.22 -10.23 4.04
CA LYS A 57 -1.84 -9.15 4.96
C LYS A 57 -1.54 -7.86 4.22
N TYR A 58 -0.80 -7.93 3.12
CA TYR A 58 -0.48 -6.75 2.30
C TYR A 58 -1.72 -6.11 1.68
N LEU A 59 -2.65 -6.92 1.16
CA LEU A 59 -3.92 -6.42 0.62
C LEU A 59 -4.78 -5.71 1.67
N LYS A 60 -4.72 -6.14 2.93
CA LYS A 60 -5.41 -5.44 4.03
C LYS A 60 -4.75 -4.11 4.38
N ALA A 61 -3.44 -4.01 4.30
CA ALA A 61 -2.69 -2.80 4.66
C ALA A 61 -2.69 -1.73 3.56
N LEU A 62 -2.71 -2.12 2.29
CA LEU A 62 -2.55 -1.20 1.16
C LEU A 62 -3.61 -0.09 1.09
N PRO A 63 -4.92 -0.34 1.31
CA PRO A 63 -5.91 0.73 1.39
C PRO A 63 -5.60 1.75 2.48
N ALA A 64 -5.22 1.27 3.68
CA ALA A 64 -4.91 2.14 4.83
C ALA A 64 -3.72 3.05 4.53
N ILE A 65 -2.61 2.48 4.02
CA ILE A 65 -1.42 3.24 3.60
C ILE A 65 -1.77 4.26 2.50
N THR A 66 -2.58 3.86 1.53
CA THR A 66 -3.00 4.74 0.43
C THR A 66 -3.80 5.92 0.97
N MET A 67 -4.75 5.67 1.88
CA MET A 67 -5.55 6.72 2.53
C MET A 67 -4.67 7.66 3.36
N GLU A 68 -3.81 7.11 4.22
CA GLU A 68 -2.93 7.91 5.07
C GLU A 68 -2.03 8.82 4.23
N LEU A 69 -1.50 8.35 3.10
CA LEU A 69 -0.74 9.19 2.18
C LEU A 69 -1.59 10.28 1.48
N MET A 70 -2.87 10.02 1.21
CA MET A 70 -3.79 10.98 0.59
C MET A 70 -4.24 12.07 1.59
N GLN A 71 -4.58 11.69 2.82
CA GLN A 71 -5.26 12.59 3.76
C GLN A 71 -4.53 12.81 5.10
N LYS A 72 -3.39 12.15 5.33
CA LYS A 72 -2.55 12.19 6.54
C LYS A 72 -3.10 11.46 7.77
N TYR A 73 -4.23 10.76 7.64
CA TYR A 73 -4.84 9.99 8.70
C TYR A 73 -5.60 8.78 8.12
N GLU A 74 -5.78 7.76 8.94
CA GLU A 74 -6.64 6.62 8.62
C GLU A 74 -8.11 6.96 8.91
N LYS A 75 -9.01 6.37 8.13
CA LYS A 75 -10.45 6.43 8.39
C LYS A 75 -10.86 5.42 9.45
N ASP A 76 -12.04 5.63 10.05
CA ASP A 76 -12.62 4.70 11.03
C ASP A 76 -12.63 3.25 10.53
N ALA A 77 -12.35 2.34 11.48
CA ALA A 77 -12.09 0.91 11.35
C ALA A 77 -12.54 0.26 10.01
N GLY A 78 -11.66 0.31 9.01
CA GLY A 78 -11.77 -0.48 7.78
C GLY A 78 -12.58 0.14 6.65
N VAL A 79 -13.02 1.40 6.78
CA VAL A 79 -13.69 2.11 5.68
C VAL A 79 -12.65 2.69 4.73
N ALA A 80 -12.56 2.12 3.52
CA ALA A 80 -11.75 2.69 2.46
C ALA A 80 -12.44 3.92 1.83
N GLY A 81 -11.76 5.07 1.84
CA GLY A 81 -12.24 6.29 1.19
C GLY A 81 -11.49 7.54 1.65
N VAL A 82 -11.83 8.68 1.05
CA VAL A 82 -11.25 9.98 1.37
C VAL A 82 -12.35 11.01 1.65
N ASP A 83 -12.06 11.99 2.52
CA ASP A 83 -13.06 12.97 2.95
C ASP A 83 -13.16 14.19 2.01
N ASP A 84 -12.03 14.68 1.53
CA ASP A 84 -11.98 15.84 0.65
C ASP A 84 -12.04 15.41 -0.83
N LEU A 85 -13.26 15.31 -1.36
CA LEU A 85 -13.50 14.97 -2.77
C LEU A 85 -13.15 16.10 -3.74
N ASN A 86 -12.95 17.34 -3.27
CA ASN A 86 -12.43 18.41 -4.13
C ASN A 86 -10.93 18.19 -4.36
N ARG A 87 -10.20 17.78 -3.32
CA ARG A 87 -8.78 17.42 -3.40
C ARG A 87 -8.54 16.07 -4.07
N TRP A 88 -9.44 15.10 -3.84
CA TRP A 88 -9.35 13.74 -4.37
C TRP A 88 -10.64 13.32 -5.12
N PRO A 89 -10.84 13.85 -6.34
CA PRO A 89 -12.05 13.56 -7.11
C PRO A 89 -12.21 12.06 -7.40
N VAL A 90 -13.45 11.58 -7.40
CA VAL A 90 -13.80 10.17 -7.67
C VAL A 90 -13.27 9.67 -9.03
N GLY A 91 -13.19 10.56 -10.02
CA GLY A 91 -12.65 10.25 -11.36
C GLY A 91 -11.13 10.36 -11.48
N SER A 92 -10.40 10.69 -10.42
CA SER A 92 -8.94 10.81 -10.46
C SER A 92 -8.26 9.44 -10.37
N ASP A 93 -7.08 9.30 -10.99
CA ASP A 93 -6.29 8.06 -10.95
C ASP A 93 -5.94 7.65 -9.51
N THR A 94 -5.75 8.64 -8.63
CA THR A 94 -5.41 8.39 -7.23
C THR A 94 -6.59 7.77 -6.47
N PHE A 95 -7.81 8.27 -6.71
CA PHE A 95 -9.02 7.65 -6.16
C PHE A 95 -9.29 6.27 -6.78
N GLY A 96 -9.09 6.14 -8.10
CA GLY A 96 -9.18 4.86 -8.80
C GLY A 96 -8.22 3.80 -8.23
N PHE A 97 -7.00 4.21 -7.90
CA PHE A 97 -6.04 3.33 -7.24
C PHE A 97 -6.50 2.93 -5.84
N LEU A 98 -7.00 3.85 -5.01
CA LEU A 98 -7.54 3.51 -3.67
C LEU A 98 -8.70 2.50 -3.76
N SER A 99 -9.61 2.71 -4.72
CA SER A 99 -10.70 1.77 -5.00
C SER A 99 -10.17 0.39 -5.41
N ALA A 100 -9.18 0.37 -6.30
CA ALA A 100 -8.51 -0.87 -6.72
C ALA A 100 -7.80 -1.56 -5.54
N ALA A 101 -7.07 -0.82 -4.71
CA ALA A 101 -6.33 -1.36 -3.56
C ALA A 101 -7.25 -2.07 -2.56
N SER A 102 -8.52 -1.65 -2.50
CA SER A 102 -9.53 -2.19 -1.61
C SER A 102 -10.25 -3.43 -2.17
N THR A 103 -10.14 -3.69 -3.48
CA THR A 103 -10.99 -4.67 -4.18
C THR A 103 -10.23 -5.66 -5.06
N LYS A 104 -8.99 -5.34 -5.48
CA LYS A 104 -8.20 -6.13 -6.42
C LYS A 104 -7.04 -6.85 -5.74
N SER A 105 -6.53 -7.88 -6.41
CA SER A 105 -5.34 -8.61 -5.98
C SER A 105 -4.04 -7.80 -6.17
N LEU A 106 -2.99 -8.21 -5.46
CA LEU A 106 -1.68 -7.56 -5.50
C LEU A 106 -1.08 -7.56 -6.92
N ALA A 107 -1.30 -8.64 -7.68
CA ALA A 107 -0.88 -8.76 -9.07
C ALA A 107 -1.58 -7.74 -9.98
N SER A 108 -2.90 -7.56 -9.82
CA SER A 108 -3.68 -6.59 -10.58
C SER A 108 -3.26 -5.15 -10.27
N LEU A 109 -2.91 -4.84 -9.01
CA LEU A 109 -2.44 -3.52 -8.60
C LEU A 109 -1.10 -3.12 -9.23
N ARG A 110 -0.27 -4.10 -9.59
CA ARG A 110 0.99 -3.84 -10.32
C ARG A 110 0.75 -3.44 -11.77
N VAL A 111 -0.34 -3.86 -12.39
CA VAL A 111 -0.67 -3.53 -13.78
C VAL A 111 -1.29 -2.13 -13.89
N VAL A 112 -1.93 -1.64 -12.81
CA VAL A 112 -2.41 -0.24 -12.72
C VAL A 112 -1.26 0.78 -12.87
N LYS A 113 0.02 0.35 -12.78
CA LYS A 113 1.20 1.18 -13.02
C LYS A 113 1.33 1.74 -14.45
N GLN A 114 0.53 1.28 -15.43
CA GLN A 114 0.75 1.56 -16.87
C GLN A 114 -0.34 2.37 -17.57
N GLN A 115 -1.27 2.99 -16.84
CA GLN A 115 -2.25 3.92 -17.41
C GLN A 115 -2.04 5.33 -16.87
#